data_AF-A0A844F177-F1
#
_entry.id   AF-A0A844F177-F1
#
_cell.length_a   1.000
_cell.length_b   1.000
_cell.length_c   1.000
_cell.angle_alpha   90.00
_cell.angle_beta   90.00
_cell.angle_gamma   90.00
#
_symmetry.space_group_name_H-M   'P 1'
#
loop_
_entity.id
_entity.type
_entity.pdbx_description
1 polymer ?
#
loop_
_entity_poly.entity_id
_entity_poly.type
_entity_poly.pdbx_seq_one_letter_code
_entity_poly.pdbx_strand_id
1 'polypeptide(L)'
;MDILQRIRDMYPALTKKQKGIADYLMENPEDVCYITLAQLSQQTASSELTLLRFCEKIGCSSFLELKNEFREYTQHMIRLLSAPAYFPPENASCERSAKEALLTDICRQEAAAVADFSASFNPESIVAAAGKIKKSRRIFIFAHDISKILGDFLEARLRLLYFNATLIDLADLAETQNRLQQLCEGDLVIFFSFPKYYYPMGSIARKAADTGVPILTITDSISSPAAEHSTHLLLCQTSTKMFYNSLTLPMTILNLLASCLVIDMVPESERKDFKKTLSS
;
A
#
# COMPACT_ATOMS: atom_id res chain seq x y z
N MET A 1 -2.34 24.87 -10.42
CA MET A 1 -3.33 24.14 -9.61
C MET A 1 -3.42 22.75 -10.20
N ASP A 2 -3.19 21.69 -9.42
CA ASP A 2 -3.21 20.34 -9.99
C ASP A 2 -4.64 19.91 -10.37
N ILE A 3 -4.74 18.97 -11.32
CA ILE A 3 -6.00 18.46 -11.85
C ILE A 3 -6.92 17.89 -10.76
N LEU A 4 -6.37 17.20 -9.75
CA LEU A 4 -7.16 16.65 -8.65
C LEU A 4 -7.71 17.74 -7.75
N GLN A 5 -6.93 18.78 -7.47
CA GLN A 5 -7.38 19.93 -6.71
C GLN A 5 -8.55 20.62 -7.43
N ARG A 6 -8.45 20.78 -8.76
CA ARG A 6 -9.53 21.35 -9.57
C ARG A 6 -10.79 20.50 -9.55
N ILE A 7 -10.66 19.17 -9.66
CA ILE A 7 -11.80 18.27 -9.54
C ILE A 7 -12.44 18.37 -8.14
N ARG A 8 -11.63 18.44 -7.07
CA ARG A 8 -12.11 18.61 -5.69
C ARG A 8 -12.86 19.92 -5.49
N ASP A 9 -12.31 21.04 -5.95
CA ASP A 9 -12.92 22.36 -5.80
C ASP A 9 -14.27 22.45 -6.53
N MET A 10 -14.38 21.76 -7.66
CA MET A 10 -15.60 21.73 -8.47
C MET A 10 -16.61 20.67 -8.04
N TYR A 11 -16.18 19.70 -7.23
CA TYR A 11 -16.97 18.55 -6.79
C TYR A 11 -18.37 18.92 -6.24
N PRO A 12 -18.53 19.96 -5.41
CA PRO A 12 -19.84 20.35 -4.88
C PRO A 12 -20.86 20.74 -5.97
N ALA A 13 -20.39 21.29 -7.09
CA ALA A 13 -21.21 21.76 -8.21
C ALA A 13 -21.49 20.69 -9.29
N LEU A 14 -21.02 19.46 -9.08
CA LEU A 14 -21.20 18.34 -10.01
C LEU A 14 -22.57 17.66 -9.82
N THR A 15 -23.19 17.24 -10.93
CA THR A 15 -24.38 16.37 -10.88
C THR A 15 -24.02 14.97 -10.38
N LYS A 16 -25.01 14.15 -10.00
CA LYS A 16 -24.77 12.78 -9.53
C LYS A 16 -23.93 11.94 -10.49
N LYS A 17 -24.17 12.03 -11.81
CA LYS A 17 -23.36 11.33 -12.82
C LYS A 17 -21.95 11.91 -12.95
N GLN A 18 -21.81 13.23 -12.89
CA GLN A 18 -20.51 13.90 -12.92
C GLN A 18 -19.67 13.61 -11.67
N LYS A 19 -20.30 13.43 -10.51
CA LYS A 19 -19.61 12.99 -9.28
C LYS A 19 -19.02 11.60 -9.45
N GLY A 20 -19.77 10.64 -10.00
CA GLY A 20 -19.23 9.30 -10.29
C GLY A 20 -18.03 9.32 -11.25
N ILE A 21 -18.03 10.24 -12.23
CA ILE A 21 -16.85 10.47 -13.09
C ILE A 21 -15.69 11.02 -12.27
N ALA A 22 -15.93 12.07 -11.46
CA ALA A 22 -14.90 12.68 -10.62
C ALA A 22 -14.31 11.70 -9.60
N ASP A 23 -15.13 10.86 -8.96
CA ASP A 23 -14.71 9.83 -8.02
C ASP A 23 -13.75 8.86 -8.69
N TYR A 24 -14.14 8.30 -9.85
CA TYR A 24 -13.27 7.40 -10.63
C TYR A 24 -11.93 8.05 -10.99
N LEU A 25 -11.95 9.30 -11.46
CA LEU A 25 -10.73 10.02 -11.84
C LEU A 25 -9.81 10.32 -10.65
N MET A 26 -10.38 10.61 -9.46
CA MET A 26 -9.61 10.86 -8.24
C MET A 26 -9.05 9.59 -7.62
N GLU A 27 -9.75 8.47 -7.78
CA GLU A 27 -9.32 7.15 -7.28
C GLU A 27 -8.27 6.50 -8.19
N ASN A 28 -8.31 6.75 -9.51
CA ASN A 28 -7.45 6.07 -10.49
C ASN A 28 -6.56 7.05 -11.31
N PRO A 29 -5.88 8.04 -10.70
CA PRO A 29 -5.21 9.11 -11.44
C PRO A 29 -4.09 8.61 -12.38
N GLU A 30 -3.48 7.47 -12.08
CA GLU A 30 -2.41 6.87 -12.87
C GLU A 30 -2.94 6.24 -14.17
N ASP A 31 -4.13 5.63 -14.11
CA ASP A 31 -4.73 4.89 -15.23
C ASP A 31 -5.42 5.80 -16.24
N VAL A 32 -5.92 6.95 -15.80
CA VAL A 32 -6.65 7.91 -16.64
C VAL A 32 -5.85 8.32 -17.88
N CYS A 33 -4.52 8.41 -17.76
CA CYS A 33 -3.67 8.80 -18.88
C CYS A 33 -3.51 7.71 -19.96
N TYR A 34 -3.98 6.48 -19.71
CA TYR A 34 -3.89 5.34 -20.63
C TYR A 34 -5.23 4.90 -21.23
N ILE A 35 -6.35 5.15 -20.55
CA ILE A 35 -7.68 4.73 -21.03
C ILE A 35 -8.23 5.56 -22.20
N THR A 36 -9.12 4.98 -22.99
CA THR A 36 -9.88 5.67 -24.05
C THR A 36 -11.19 6.26 -23.50
N LEU A 37 -11.81 7.17 -24.26
CA LEU A 37 -13.10 7.77 -23.88
C LEU A 37 -14.19 6.71 -23.73
N ALA A 38 -14.21 5.71 -24.62
CA ALA A 38 -15.12 4.58 -24.58
C ALA A 38 -14.92 3.71 -23.33
N GLN A 39 -13.67 3.46 -22.96
CA GLN A 39 -13.33 2.72 -21.72
C GLN A 39 -13.79 3.50 -20.48
N LEU A 40 -13.50 4.80 -20.42
CA LEU A 40 -13.96 5.64 -19.31
C LEU A 40 -15.50 5.70 -19.23
N SER A 41 -16.18 5.75 -20.38
CA SER A 41 -17.64 5.70 -20.49
C SER A 41 -18.20 4.42 -19.87
N GLN A 42 -17.56 3.29 -20.16
CA GLN A 42 -17.94 2.00 -19.58
C GLN A 42 -17.69 1.95 -18.07
N GLN A 43 -16.52 2.39 -17.60
CA GLN A 43 -16.14 2.35 -16.17
C GLN A 43 -17.02 3.27 -15.31
N THR A 44 -17.44 4.41 -15.86
CA THR A 44 -18.25 5.41 -15.12
C THR A 44 -19.75 5.31 -15.40
N ALA A 45 -20.19 4.30 -16.16
CA ALA A 45 -21.57 4.14 -16.62
C ALA A 45 -22.20 5.44 -17.18
N SER A 46 -21.38 6.24 -17.87
CA SER A 46 -21.73 7.58 -18.36
C SER A 46 -21.48 7.65 -19.86
N SER A 47 -22.34 8.35 -20.62
CA SER A 47 -22.13 8.47 -22.06
C SER A 47 -20.88 9.31 -22.38
N GLU A 48 -20.25 9.05 -23.53
CA GLU A 48 -19.11 9.84 -24.01
C GLU A 48 -19.41 11.35 -24.07
N LEU A 49 -20.63 11.73 -24.47
CA LEU A 49 -21.07 13.13 -24.45
C LEU A 49 -21.10 13.72 -23.03
N THR A 50 -21.46 12.92 -22.03
CA THR A 50 -21.44 13.34 -20.61
C THR A 50 -20.01 13.55 -20.13
N LEU A 51 -19.08 12.69 -20.56
CA LEU A 51 -17.65 12.81 -20.24
C LEU A 51 -17.02 14.05 -20.89
N LEU A 52 -17.34 14.34 -22.15
CA LEU A 52 -16.86 15.55 -22.82
C LEU A 52 -17.37 16.82 -22.14
N ARG A 53 -18.67 16.86 -21.79
CA ARG A 53 -19.24 17.96 -20.98
C ARG A 53 -18.62 18.07 -19.59
N PHE A 54 -18.23 16.95 -19.00
CA PHE A 54 -17.50 16.95 -17.73
C PHE A 54 -16.12 17.58 -17.91
N CYS A 55 -15.36 17.18 -18.95
CA CYS A 55 -14.05 17.77 -19.28
C CYS A 55 -14.15 19.28 -19.41
N GLU A 56 -15.09 19.78 -20.23
CA GLU A 56 -15.32 21.21 -20.41
C GLU A 56 -15.64 21.90 -19.08
N LYS A 57 -16.49 21.28 -18.25
CA LYS A 57 -16.88 21.83 -16.96
C LYS A 57 -15.69 21.95 -16.02
N ILE A 58 -14.78 20.99 -16.00
CA ILE A 58 -13.55 21.06 -15.18
C ILE A 58 -12.41 21.86 -15.83
N GLY A 59 -12.66 22.53 -16.96
CA GLY A 59 -11.70 23.41 -17.60
C GLY A 59 -10.74 22.73 -18.57
N CYS A 60 -11.04 21.51 -19.03
CA CYS A 60 -10.34 20.84 -20.11
C CYS A 60 -11.16 20.95 -21.42
N SER A 61 -10.56 21.48 -22.48
CA SER A 61 -11.18 21.63 -23.80
C SER A 61 -11.43 20.29 -24.52
N SER A 62 -10.78 19.21 -24.09
CA SER A 62 -10.96 17.88 -24.67
C SER A 62 -10.62 16.76 -23.69
N PHE A 63 -11.04 15.54 -24.02
CA PHE A 63 -10.61 14.35 -23.29
C PHE A 63 -9.09 14.10 -23.41
N LEU A 64 -8.48 14.48 -24.53
CA LEU A 64 -7.02 14.37 -24.70
C LEU A 64 -6.29 15.32 -23.74
N GLU A 65 -6.78 16.54 -23.56
CA GLU A 65 -6.24 17.48 -22.58
C GLU A 65 -6.39 16.97 -21.15
N LEU A 66 -7.55 16.39 -20.80
CA LEU A 66 -7.73 15.74 -19.50
C LEU A 66 -6.66 14.66 -19.27
N LYS A 67 -6.43 13.78 -20.26
CA LYS A 67 -5.38 12.74 -20.17
C LYS A 67 -3.98 13.33 -19.99
N ASN A 68 -3.69 14.44 -20.66
CA ASN A 68 -2.40 15.12 -20.54
C ASN A 68 -2.23 15.74 -19.16
N GLU A 69 -3.25 16.37 -18.59
CA GLU A 69 -3.18 16.91 -17.23
C GLU A 69 -3.01 15.81 -16.17
N PHE A 70 -3.68 14.67 -16.33
CA PHE A 70 -3.44 13.50 -15.47
C PHE A 70 -2.05 12.91 -15.67
N ARG A 71 -1.53 12.88 -16.91
CA ARG A 71 -0.15 12.47 -17.19
C ARG A 71 0.85 13.42 -16.54
N GLU A 72 0.65 14.73 -16.64
CA GLU A 72 1.50 15.73 -16.01
C GLU A 72 1.43 15.63 -14.49
N TYR A 73 0.25 15.40 -13.91
CA TYR A 73 0.11 15.13 -12.48
C TYR A 73 0.89 13.89 -12.06
N THR A 74 0.75 12.77 -12.77
CA THR A 74 1.44 11.51 -12.45
C THR A 74 2.96 11.65 -12.68
N GLN A 75 3.39 12.32 -13.73
CA GLN A 75 4.81 12.60 -13.99
C GLN A 75 5.41 13.57 -12.97
N HIS A 76 4.67 14.61 -12.57
CA HIS A 76 5.07 15.53 -11.52
C HIS A 76 5.15 14.80 -10.17
N MET A 77 4.19 13.92 -9.87
CA MET A 77 4.27 13.02 -8.72
C MET A 77 5.53 12.15 -8.80
N ILE A 78 5.80 11.46 -9.91
CA ILE A 78 7.02 10.68 -10.08
C ILE A 78 8.28 11.54 -9.88
N ARG A 79 8.32 12.75 -10.44
CA ARG A 79 9.46 13.69 -10.30
C ARG A 79 9.62 14.27 -8.89
N LEU A 80 8.54 14.43 -8.14
CA LEU A 80 8.59 14.82 -6.73
C LEU A 80 8.99 13.64 -5.82
N LEU A 81 8.60 12.42 -6.22
CA LEU A 81 8.88 11.18 -5.51
C LEU A 81 10.30 10.65 -5.79
N SER A 82 10.88 10.99 -6.93
CA SER A 82 12.31 10.86 -7.20
C SER A 82 13.02 12.10 -6.64
N ALA A 83 13.99 11.95 -5.74
CA ALA A 83 14.68 13.11 -5.17
C ALA A 83 15.28 14.00 -6.28
N PRO A 84 14.85 15.28 -6.43
CA PRO A 84 15.31 16.17 -7.52
C PRO A 84 16.82 16.41 -7.53
N ALA A 85 17.49 16.17 -6.40
CA ALA A 85 18.92 16.38 -6.20
C ALA A 85 19.84 15.40 -6.95
N TYR A 86 19.30 14.39 -7.66
CA TYR A 86 20.11 13.29 -8.19
C TYR A 86 20.11 13.11 -9.71
N PHE A 87 19.37 13.93 -10.45
CA PHE A 87 19.60 14.03 -11.90
C PHE A 87 20.75 15.02 -12.12
N PRO A 88 21.98 14.57 -12.47
CA PRO A 88 23.03 15.50 -12.84
C PRO A 88 22.56 16.35 -14.04
N PRO A 89 22.98 17.62 -14.15
CA PRO A 89 22.66 18.44 -15.31
C PRO A 89 23.11 17.74 -16.60
N GLU A 90 22.38 17.96 -17.70
CA GLU A 90 22.49 17.32 -19.03
C GLU A 90 23.90 17.36 -19.69
N ASN A 91 24.91 17.88 -19.02
CA ASN A 91 26.27 18.10 -19.51
C ASN A 91 27.30 17.09 -18.96
N ALA A 92 26.87 15.92 -18.45
CA ALA A 92 27.79 14.86 -18.08
C ALA A 92 28.03 13.93 -19.29
N SER A 93 29.19 14.05 -19.92
CA SER A 93 29.64 13.32 -21.11
C SER A 93 29.79 11.79 -20.94
N CYS A 94 29.07 11.17 -20.00
CA CYS A 94 28.99 9.73 -19.82
C CYS A 94 27.72 9.34 -19.02
N GLU A 95 26.55 9.41 -19.65
CA GLU A 95 25.27 9.04 -19.01
C GLU A 95 25.27 7.60 -18.46
N ARG A 96 26.05 6.70 -19.07
CA ARG A 96 26.18 5.30 -18.65
C ARG A 96 26.80 5.17 -17.25
N SER A 97 27.79 5.99 -16.89
CA SER A 97 28.42 5.94 -15.56
C SER A 97 27.58 6.55 -14.45
N ALA A 98 26.74 7.56 -14.75
CA ALA A 98 25.89 8.21 -13.75
C ALA A 98 24.74 7.30 -13.28
N LYS A 99 24.08 6.60 -14.22
CA LYS A 99 23.02 5.64 -13.91
C LYS A 99 23.55 4.47 -13.08
N GLU A 100 24.70 3.91 -13.45
CA GLU A 100 25.34 2.81 -12.71
C GLU A 100 25.74 3.22 -11.29
N ALA A 101 26.26 4.44 -11.11
CA ALA A 101 26.59 4.98 -9.79
C ALA A 101 25.33 5.16 -8.91
N LEU A 102 24.24 5.67 -9.48
CA LEU A 102 22.96 5.81 -8.78
C LEU A 102 22.39 4.45 -8.35
N LEU A 103 22.37 3.46 -9.25
CA LEU A 103 21.91 2.11 -8.92
C LEU A 103 22.77 1.48 -7.81
N THR A 104 24.09 1.72 -7.83
CA THR A 104 25.00 1.28 -6.77
C THR A 104 24.69 1.94 -5.42
N ASP A 105 24.39 3.24 -5.42
CA ASP A 105 24.03 3.99 -4.21
C ASP A 105 22.68 3.52 -3.63
N ILE A 106 21.68 3.25 -4.48
CA ILE A 106 20.39 2.67 -4.07
C ILE A 106 20.61 1.29 -3.43
N CYS A 107 21.38 0.41 -4.08
CA CYS A 107 21.68 -0.92 -3.54
C CYS A 107 22.35 -0.83 -2.16
N ARG A 108 23.30 0.10 -1.99
CA ARG A 108 23.96 0.34 -0.70
C ARG A 108 22.99 0.82 0.38
N GLN A 109 22.02 1.66 0.03
CA GLN A 109 21.01 2.15 0.97
C GLN A 109 20.02 1.08 1.39
N GLU A 110 19.57 0.24 0.46
CA GLU A 110 18.73 -0.91 0.80
C GLU A 110 19.47 -1.81 1.80
N ALA A 111 20.75 -2.10 1.55
CA ALA A 111 21.58 -2.88 2.47
C ALA A 111 21.76 -2.18 3.85
N ALA A 112 21.99 -0.86 3.85
CA ALA A 112 22.11 -0.08 5.09
C ALA A 112 20.81 -0.08 5.89
N ALA A 113 19.66 0.08 5.25
CA ALA A 113 18.36 0.05 5.90
C ALA A 113 18.09 -1.30 6.59
N VAL A 114 18.48 -2.42 5.95
CA VAL A 114 18.42 -3.75 6.57
C VAL A 114 19.39 -3.87 7.75
N ALA A 115 20.61 -3.36 7.63
CA ALA A 115 21.58 -3.37 8.72
C ALA A 115 21.09 -2.57 9.94
N ASP A 116 20.54 -1.37 9.72
CA ASP A 116 19.98 -0.51 10.76
C ASP A 116 18.75 -1.12 11.43
N PHE A 117 17.86 -1.72 10.63
CA PHE A 117 16.71 -2.47 11.15
C PHE A 117 17.19 -3.65 12.03
N SER A 118 18.17 -4.42 11.57
CA SER A 118 18.73 -5.54 12.33
C SER A 118 19.35 -5.10 13.66
N ALA A 119 20.07 -3.97 13.66
CA ALA A 119 20.70 -3.42 14.86
C ALA A 119 19.69 -2.91 15.91
N SER A 120 18.51 -2.46 15.47
CA SER A 120 17.45 -1.91 16.33
C SER A 120 16.27 -2.87 16.54
N PHE A 121 16.37 -4.09 16.01
CA PHE A 121 15.28 -5.06 16.01
C PHE A 121 14.92 -5.52 17.43
N ASN A 122 13.66 -5.31 17.81
CA ASN A 122 13.09 -5.90 19.02
C ASN A 122 12.19 -7.11 18.65
N PRO A 123 12.57 -8.35 19.00
CA PRO A 123 11.78 -9.56 18.72
C PRO A 123 10.42 -9.58 19.40
N GLU A 124 10.23 -8.87 20.52
CA GLU A 124 9.00 -8.93 21.33
C GLU A 124 7.76 -8.51 20.52
N SER A 125 7.89 -7.52 19.64
CA SER A 125 6.79 -7.04 18.81
C SER A 125 6.35 -8.11 17.79
N ILE A 126 7.30 -8.82 17.19
CA ILE A 126 7.04 -9.95 16.27
C ILE A 126 6.38 -11.11 17.02
N VAL A 127 6.89 -11.46 18.20
CA VAL A 127 6.32 -12.54 19.03
C VAL A 127 4.90 -12.19 19.46
N ALA A 128 4.64 -10.95 19.87
CA ALA A 128 3.30 -10.50 20.22
C ALA A 128 2.32 -10.56 19.04
N ALA A 129 2.75 -10.09 17.86
CA ALA A 129 1.96 -10.14 16.63
C ALA A 129 1.68 -11.59 16.18
N ALA A 130 2.69 -12.47 16.18
CA ALA A 130 2.53 -13.89 15.91
C ALA A 130 1.56 -14.57 16.90
N GLY A 131 1.61 -14.16 18.17
CA GLY A 131 0.68 -14.62 19.21
C GLY A 131 -0.78 -14.23 18.92
N LYS A 132 -1.03 -13.06 18.31
CA LYS A 132 -2.37 -12.65 17.86
C LYS A 132 -2.83 -13.47 16.66
N ILE A 133 -1.98 -13.65 15.66
CA ILE A 133 -2.25 -14.51 14.50
C ILE A 133 -2.64 -15.91 14.96
N LYS A 134 -1.86 -16.52 15.85
CA LYS A 134 -2.10 -17.88 16.36
C LYS A 134 -3.44 -18.06 17.07
N LYS A 135 -3.92 -17.03 17.77
CA LYS A 135 -5.20 -17.06 18.51
C LYS A 135 -6.41 -16.76 17.63
N SER A 136 -6.20 -16.36 16.39
CA SER A 136 -7.27 -15.90 15.51
C SER A 136 -7.90 -17.06 14.74
N ARG A 137 -9.23 -17.04 14.63
CA ARG A 137 -10.02 -18.00 13.85
C ARG A 137 -10.07 -17.63 12.37
N ARG A 138 -10.14 -16.32 12.06
CA ARG A 138 -10.06 -15.78 10.70
C ARG A 138 -9.14 -14.57 10.69
N ILE A 139 -8.41 -14.39 9.60
CA ILE A 139 -7.48 -13.27 9.44
C ILE A 139 -7.84 -12.56 8.14
N PHE A 140 -8.20 -11.28 8.25
CA PHE A 140 -8.50 -10.43 7.10
C PHE A 140 -7.34 -9.45 6.90
N ILE A 141 -6.68 -9.56 5.76
CA ILE A 141 -5.57 -8.70 5.39
C ILE A 141 -6.13 -7.66 4.44
N PHE A 142 -6.13 -6.38 4.83
CA PHE A 142 -6.58 -5.29 3.98
C PHE A 142 -5.36 -4.56 3.42
N ALA A 143 -5.26 -4.54 2.09
CA ALA A 143 -4.14 -3.91 1.40
C ALA A 143 -4.62 -3.16 0.15
N HIS A 144 -3.85 -2.17 -0.25
CA HIS A 144 -4.10 -1.36 -1.45
C HIS A 144 -2.84 -1.27 -2.30
N ASP A 145 -3.00 -1.23 -3.62
CA ASP A 145 -1.93 -1.10 -4.62
C ASP A 145 -0.72 -2.00 -4.34
N ILE A 146 0.48 -1.42 -4.29
CA ILE A 146 1.74 -2.14 -4.10
C ILE A 146 1.80 -2.93 -2.79
N SER A 147 1.02 -2.53 -1.77
CA SER A 147 0.95 -3.26 -0.51
C SER A 147 0.21 -4.60 -0.65
N LYS A 148 -0.54 -4.81 -1.74
CA LYS A 148 -1.14 -6.13 -2.04
C LYS A 148 -0.08 -7.21 -2.23
N ILE A 149 1.10 -6.86 -2.74
CA ILE A 149 2.22 -7.81 -2.86
C ILE A 149 2.61 -8.36 -1.48
N LEU A 150 2.62 -7.51 -0.45
CA LEU A 150 2.86 -7.90 0.93
C LEU A 150 1.69 -8.73 1.49
N GLY A 151 0.46 -8.34 1.15
CA GLY A 151 -0.76 -9.05 1.53
C GLY A 151 -0.83 -10.47 0.96
N ASP A 152 -0.61 -10.63 -0.35
CA ASP A 152 -0.57 -11.91 -1.05
C ASP A 152 0.53 -12.81 -0.48
N PHE A 153 1.72 -12.24 -0.24
CA PHE A 153 2.81 -12.98 0.37
C PHE A 153 2.44 -13.51 1.77
N LEU A 154 1.88 -12.64 2.63
CA LEU A 154 1.49 -13.03 3.98
C LEU A 154 0.33 -14.04 3.96
N GLU A 155 -0.69 -13.82 3.12
CA GLU A 155 -1.81 -14.74 2.94
C GLU A 155 -1.32 -16.14 2.56
N ALA A 156 -0.42 -16.23 1.57
CA ALA A 156 0.16 -17.48 1.12
C ALA A 156 0.94 -18.19 2.25
N ARG A 157 1.77 -17.45 3.00
CA ARG A 157 2.51 -18.00 4.15
C ARG A 157 1.58 -18.50 5.25
N LEU A 158 0.55 -17.73 5.59
CA LEU A 158 -0.41 -18.09 6.63
C LEU A 158 -1.24 -19.32 6.23
N ARG A 159 -1.67 -19.42 4.98
CA ARG A 159 -2.39 -20.59 4.46
C ARG A 159 -1.53 -21.86 4.46
N LEU A 160 -0.25 -21.76 4.12
CA LEU A 160 0.70 -22.88 4.24
C LEU A 160 0.84 -23.39 5.68
N LEU A 161 0.63 -22.50 6.66
CA LEU A 161 0.61 -22.81 8.09
C LEU A 161 -0.80 -23.13 8.60
N TYR A 162 -1.75 -23.40 7.70
CA TYR A 162 -3.14 -23.77 7.99
C TYR A 162 -3.98 -22.69 8.71
N PHE A 163 -3.55 -21.42 8.67
CA PHE A 163 -4.38 -20.31 9.13
C PHE A 163 -5.40 -19.90 8.07
N ASN A 164 -6.60 -19.54 8.52
CA ASN A 164 -7.67 -19.03 7.66
C ASN A 164 -7.46 -17.54 7.36
N ALA A 165 -6.54 -17.24 6.45
CA ALA A 165 -6.24 -15.89 5.99
C ALA A 165 -6.89 -15.59 4.63
N THR A 166 -7.40 -14.36 4.49
CA THR A 166 -7.98 -13.84 3.25
C THR A 166 -7.51 -12.40 3.02
N LEU A 167 -6.93 -12.14 1.85
CA LEU A 167 -6.62 -10.79 1.36
C LEU A 167 -7.88 -10.11 0.83
N ILE A 168 -8.10 -8.88 1.27
CA ILE A 168 -9.15 -7.97 0.81
C ILE A 168 -8.46 -6.78 0.12
N ASP A 169 -8.76 -6.61 -1.16
CA ASP A 169 -8.31 -5.45 -1.92
C ASP A 169 -9.15 -4.23 -1.56
N LEU A 170 -8.50 -3.20 -1.00
CA LEU A 170 -9.16 -1.95 -0.62
C LEU A 170 -9.67 -1.14 -1.81
N ALA A 171 -9.23 -1.44 -3.03
CA ALA A 171 -9.84 -0.88 -4.24
C ALA A 171 -11.27 -1.41 -4.47
N ASP A 172 -11.60 -2.62 -3.99
CA ASP A 172 -12.97 -3.14 -4.00
C ASP A 172 -13.72 -2.65 -2.75
N LEU A 173 -14.35 -1.48 -2.89
CA LEU A 173 -15.11 -0.85 -1.80
C LEU A 173 -16.31 -1.69 -1.36
N ALA A 174 -16.93 -2.44 -2.27
CA ALA A 174 -18.11 -3.26 -1.94
C ALA A 174 -17.69 -4.45 -1.08
N GLU A 175 -16.63 -5.16 -1.49
CA GLU A 175 -16.06 -6.25 -0.72
C GLU A 175 -15.48 -5.75 0.62
N THR A 176 -14.76 -4.63 0.61
CA THR A 176 -14.23 -4.00 1.83
C THR A 176 -15.35 -3.72 2.83
N GLN A 177 -16.45 -3.10 2.39
CA GLN A 177 -17.61 -2.82 3.25
C GLN A 177 -18.29 -4.10 3.74
N ASN A 178 -18.48 -5.08 2.86
CA ASN A 178 -19.08 -6.36 3.20
C ASN A 178 -18.28 -7.07 4.31
N ARG A 179 -16.95 -7.14 4.16
CA ARG A 179 -16.07 -7.79 5.12
C ARG A 179 -16.04 -7.07 6.46
N LEU A 180 -15.95 -5.73 6.45
CA LEU A 180 -16.02 -4.95 7.68
C LEU A 180 -17.31 -5.21 8.47
N GLN A 181 -18.46 -5.38 7.80
CA GLN A 181 -19.73 -5.70 8.46
C GLN A 181 -19.81 -7.14 9.01
N GLN A 182 -18.98 -8.04 8.50
CA GLN A 182 -18.94 -9.45 8.89
C GLN A 182 -17.86 -9.78 9.93
N LEU A 183 -17.06 -8.79 10.34
CA LEU A 183 -16.08 -8.95 11.41
C LEU A 183 -16.78 -9.34 12.70
N CYS A 184 -16.25 -10.34 13.39
CA CYS A 184 -16.79 -10.82 14.65
C CYS A 184 -15.68 -11.34 15.58
N GLU A 185 -16.08 -11.80 16.76
CA GLU A 185 -15.16 -12.31 17.76
C GLU A 185 -14.29 -13.46 17.21
N GLY A 186 -12.99 -13.39 17.53
CA GLY A 186 -11.99 -14.33 17.06
C GLY A 186 -11.36 -13.96 15.72
N ASP A 187 -11.78 -12.88 15.07
CA ASP A 187 -11.11 -12.38 13.87
C ASP A 187 -9.89 -11.51 14.20
N LEU A 188 -8.94 -11.44 13.28
CA LEU A 188 -7.84 -10.48 13.28
C LEU A 188 -7.84 -9.70 11.97
N VAL A 189 -7.66 -8.38 12.08
CA VAL A 189 -7.48 -7.50 10.93
C VAL A 189 -6.01 -7.13 10.82
N ILE A 190 -5.44 -7.22 9.61
CA ILE A 190 -4.09 -6.79 9.30
C ILE A 190 -4.14 -5.67 8.26
N PHE A 191 -3.52 -4.52 8.56
CA PHE A 191 -3.36 -3.42 7.61
C PHE A 191 -1.90 -3.23 7.21
N PHE A 192 -1.71 -2.83 5.95
CA PHE A 192 -0.49 -2.20 5.48
C PHE A 192 -0.77 -0.72 5.24
N SER A 193 -0.11 0.16 5.99
CA SER A 193 -0.32 1.60 5.90
C SER A 193 1.03 2.29 5.67
N PHE A 194 1.38 2.52 4.41
CA PHE A 194 2.64 3.16 4.03
C PHE A 194 2.41 4.42 3.20
N PRO A 195 3.35 5.39 3.19
CA PRO A 195 3.22 6.63 2.42
C PRO A 195 3.24 6.34 0.92
N LYS A 196 2.48 6.98 0.04
CA LYS A 196 1.42 7.98 0.21
C LYS A 196 0.17 7.28 0.72
N TYR A 197 -0.13 7.43 2.01
CA TYR A 197 -1.18 6.65 2.67
C TYR A 197 -2.50 6.70 1.90
N TYR A 198 -3.11 5.53 1.72
CA TYR A 198 -4.44 5.43 1.10
C TYR A 198 -5.44 6.27 1.90
N TYR A 199 -6.07 7.26 1.26
CA TYR A 199 -6.85 8.28 1.97
C TYR A 199 -7.97 7.69 2.86
N PRO A 200 -8.78 6.70 2.40
CA PRO A 200 -9.78 6.07 3.25
C PRO A 200 -9.25 5.20 4.39
N MET A 201 -7.94 4.90 4.43
CA MET A 201 -7.34 3.94 5.36
C MET A 201 -7.71 4.20 6.83
N GLY A 202 -7.62 5.45 7.29
CA GLY A 202 -7.97 5.78 8.67
C GLY A 202 -9.44 5.49 8.99
N SER A 203 -10.34 5.85 8.07
CA SER A 203 -11.78 5.57 8.24
C SER A 203 -12.11 4.07 8.23
N ILE A 204 -11.37 3.28 7.45
CA ILE A 204 -11.51 1.82 7.39
C ILE A 204 -10.98 1.18 8.67
N ALA A 205 -9.80 1.59 9.13
CA ALA A 205 -9.21 1.11 10.37
C ALA A 205 -10.09 1.44 11.58
N ARG A 206 -10.67 2.65 11.62
CA ARG A 206 -11.65 3.04 12.64
C ARG A 206 -12.87 2.13 12.63
N LYS A 207 -13.47 1.86 11.47
CA LYS A 207 -14.63 0.96 11.35
C LYS A 207 -14.31 -0.46 11.79
N ALA A 208 -13.13 -0.98 11.48
CA ALA A 208 -12.69 -2.27 11.99
C ALA A 208 -12.56 -2.24 13.52
N ALA A 209 -11.95 -1.19 14.08
CA ALA A 209 -11.78 -1.03 15.53
C ALA A 209 -13.11 -0.91 16.28
N ASP A 210 -14.10 -0.24 15.70
CA ASP A 210 -15.46 -0.10 16.26
C ASP A 210 -16.14 -1.48 16.49
N THR A 211 -15.67 -2.57 15.85
CA THR A 211 -16.16 -3.95 16.09
C THR A 211 -15.48 -4.67 17.26
N GLY A 212 -14.40 -4.10 17.81
CA GLY A 212 -13.63 -4.67 18.92
C GLY A 212 -12.63 -5.77 18.54
N VAL A 213 -12.50 -6.10 17.25
CA VAL A 213 -11.51 -7.08 16.80
C VAL A 213 -10.08 -6.53 16.92
N PRO A 214 -9.08 -7.37 17.25
CA PRO A 214 -7.69 -6.94 17.23
C PRO A 214 -7.26 -6.50 15.82
N ILE A 215 -6.48 -5.42 15.79
CA ILE A 215 -5.87 -4.87 14.57
C ILE A 215 -4.35 -4.90 14.71
N LEU A 216 -3.68 -5.49 13.73
CA LEU A 216 -2.23 -5.45 13.53
C LEU A 216 -1.93 -4.56 12.33
N THR A 217 -1.20 -3.47 12.51
CA THR A 217 -0.78 -2.61 11.40
C THR A 217 0.73 -2.69 11.20
N ILE A 218 1.12 -2.87 9.94
CA ILE A 218 2.50 -2.82 9.49
C ILE A 218 2.66 -1.50 8.72
N THR A 219 3.55 -0.62 9.19
CA THR A 219 3.61 0.78 8.75
C THR A 219 4.99 1.38 8.99
N ASP A 220 5.25 2.56 8.42
CA ASP A 220 6.48 3.34 8.62
C ASP A 220 6.45 4.22 9.86
N SER A 221 5.26 4.60 10.35
CA SER A 221 5.12 5.56 11.44
C SER A 221 3.93 5.26 12.34
N ILE A 222 4.09 5.60 13.63
CA ILE A 222 3.00 5.61 14.62
C ILE A 222 1.90 6.63 14.28
N SER A 223 2.20 7.59 13.40
CA SER A 223 1.25 8.60 12.93
C SER A 223 0.53 8.20 11.64
N SER A 224 0.70 6.96 11.16
CA SER A 224 -0.01 6.52 9.95
C SER A 224 -1.51 6.39 10.20
N PRO A 225 -2.37 6.54 9.17
CA PRO A 225 -3.82 6.56 9.36
C PRO A 225 -4.41 5.33 10.05
N ALA A 226 -3.82 4.15 9.85
CA ALA A 226 -4.29 2.94 10.52
C ALA A 226 -3.71 2.77 11.95
N ALA A 227 -2.60 3.44 12.28
CA ALA A 227 -1.88 3.20 13.53
C ALA A 227 -2.68 3.60 14.77
N GLU A 228 -3.43 4.71 14.71
CA GLU A 228 -4.27 5.20 15.83
C GLU A 228 -5.31 4.17 16.30
N HIS A 229 -5.77 3.30 15.40
CA HIS A 229 -6.80 2.31 15.67
C HIS A 229 -6.23 0.89 15.87
N SER A 230 -4.90 0.76 15.91
CA SER A 230 -4.24 -0.54 15.94
C SER A 230 -3.98 -1.02 17.36
N THR A 231 -4.22 -2.31 17.60
CA THR A 231 -3.82 -2.95 18.86
C THR A 231 -2.33 -3.30 18.91
N HIS A 232 -1.73 -3.56 17.74
CA HIS A 232 -0.32 -3.93 17.58
C HIS A 232 0.25 -3.20 16.37
N LEU A 233 1.47 -2.69 16.51
CA LEU A 233 2.20 -2.01 15.43
C LEU A 233 3.52 -2.71 15.17
N LEU A 234 3.82 -2.91 13.89
CA LEU A 234 5.13 -3.31 13.41
C LEU A 234 5.67 -2.19 12.52
N LEU A 235 6.68 -1.49 13.02
CA LEU A 235 7.27 -0.35 12.35
C LEU A 235 8.42 -0.79 11.45
N CYS A 236 8.40 -0.35 10.19
CA CYS A 236 9.53 -0.48 9.26
C CYS A 236 9.60 0.72 8.32
N GLN A 237 10.80 1.24 8.12
CA GLN A 237 11.01 2.30 7.14
C GLN A 237 10.80 1.78 5.72
N THR A 238 10.12 2.57 4.90
CA THR A 238 9.93 2.31 3.47
C THR A 238 10.53 3.42 2.61
N SER A 239 11.08 4.48 3.20
CA SER A 239 11.66 5.60 2.46
C SER A 239 12.86 5.15 1.62
N THR A 240 12.87 5.55 0.35
CA THR A 240 13.97 5.35 -0.61
C THR A 240 14.16 6.62 -1.43
N LYS A 241 15.34 6.76 -2.06
CA LYS A 241 15.74 7.97 -2.78
C LYS A 241 15.13 8.11 -4.19
N MET A 242 14.65 7.03 -4.82
CA MET A 242 14.25 7.06 -6.24
C MET A 242 12.80 6.67 -6.53
N PHE A 243 12.29 5.60 -5.90
CA PHE A 243 10.90 5.13 -6.04
C PHE A 243 10.18 5.24 -4.69
N TYR A 244 8.85 5.22 -4.69
CA TYR A 244 8.09 5.18 -3.45
C TYR A 244 8.18 3.79 -2.81
N ASN A 245 8.22 3.76 -1.46
CA ASN A 245 8.20 2.57 -0.62
C ASN A 245 9.08 1.38 -1.05
N SER A 246 10.28 1.29 -0.48
CA SER A 246 11.01 0.03 -0.46
C SER A 246 10.20 -1.01 0.30
N LEU A 247 9.96 -2.15 -0.36
CA LEU A 247 9.29 -3.29 0.24
C LEU A 247 10.26 -4.20 1.01
N THR A 248 11.56 -3.90 1.01
CA THR A 248 12.60 -4.74 1.62
C THR A 248 12.33 -4.98 3.11
N LEU A 249 12.16 -3.92 3.91
CA LEU A 249 11.91 -4.06 5.35
C LEU A 249 10.51 -4.61 5.67
N PRO A 250 9.42 -4.17 5.02
CA PRO A 250 8.13 -4.84 5.16
C PRO A 250 8.21 -6.34 4.90
N MET A 251 8.89 -6.76 3.83
CA MET A 251 9.07 -8.18 3.50
C MET A 251 9.92 -8.92 4.55
N THR A 252 10.96 -8.28 5.09
CA THR A 252 11.74 -8.81 6.22
C THR A 252 10.85 -9.07 7.44
N ILE A 253 9.99 -8.11 7.81
CA ILE A 253 9.02 -8.29 8.91
C ILE A 253 8.09 -9.47 8.66
N LEU A 254 7.55 -9.61 7.43
CA LEU A 254 6.66 -10.73 7.10
C LEU A 254 7.38 -12.08 7.16
N ASN A 255 8.63 -12.15 6.72
CA ASN A 255 9.45 -13.34 6.87
C ASN A 255 9.67 -13.68 8.36
N LEU A 256 10.01 -12.69 9.20
CA LEU A 256 10.18 -12.89 10.64
C LEU A 256 8.90 -13.36 11.32
N LEU A 257 7.74 -12.80 10.96
CA LEU A 257 6.43 -13.26 11.44
C LEU A 257 6.18 -14.72 11.06
N ALA A 258 6.37 -15.07 9.78
CA ALA A 258 6.18 -16.44 9.31
C ALA A 258 7.14 -17.42 10.01
N SER A 259 8.42 -17.05 10.16
CA SER A 259 9.41 -17.85 10.90
C SER A 259 9.04 -18.02 12.37
N CYS A 260 8.56 -16.96 13.03
CA CYS A 260 8.09 -17.04 14.42
C CYS A 260 6.93 -18.03 14.56
N LEU A 261 5.96 -18.01 13.64
CA LEU A 261 4.83 -18.95 13.62
C LEU A 261 5.30 -20.40 13.41
N VAL A 262 6.27 -20.62 12.52
CA VAL A 262 6.86 -21.95 12.31
C VAL A 262 7.55 -22.46 13.57
N ILE A 263 8.38 -21.63 14.22
CA ILE A 263 9.06 -22.00 15.47
C ILE A 263 8.04 -22.41 16.53
N ASP A 264 6.93 -21.68 16.63
CA ASP A 264 5.83 -21.97 17.55
C ASP A 264 5.13 -23.30 17.26
N MET A 265 5.05 -23.72 15.99
CA MET A 265 4.40 -24.96 15.57
C MET A 265 5.28 -26.20 15.76
N VAL A 266 6.61 -26.06 15.75
CA VAL A 266 7.52 -27.19 16.00
C VAL A 266 7.44 -27.57 17.49
N PRO A 267 7.14 -28.85 17.82
CA PRO A 267 7.13 -29.34 19.21
C PRO A 267 8.47 -29.07 19.91
N GLU A 268 8.45 -28.75 21.20
CA GLU A 268 9.69 -28.43 21.94
C GLU A 268 10.75 -29.53 21.88
N SER A 269 10.34 -30.79 21.75
CA SER A 269 11.22 -31.95 21.57
C SER A 269 12.04 -31.89 20.27
N GLU A 270 11.48 -31.36 19.19
CA GLU A 270 12.11 -31.28 17.86
C GLU A 270 12.88 -29.97 17.65
N ARG A 271 12.61 -28.94 18.47
CA ARG A 271 13.34 -27.65 18.41
C ARG A 271 14.84 -27.79 18.70
N LYS A 272 15.25 -28.80 19.48
CA LYS A 272 16.68 -29.05 19.79
C LYS A 272 17.48 -29.49 18.56
N ASP A 273 16.85 -30.24 17.65
CA ASP A 273 17.51 -30.70 16.42
C ASP A 273 17.49 -29.60 15.35
N PHE A 274 16.41 -28.82 15.27
CA PHE A 274 16.35 -27.65 14.38
C PHE A 274 17.42 -26.58 14.71
N LYS A 275 17.69 -26.33 16.01
CA LYS A 275 18.76 -25.42 16.43
C LYS A 275 20.16 -25.89 16.01
N LYS A 276 20.41 -27.20 15.92
CA LYS A 276 21.70 -27.74 15.47
C LYS A 276 21.92 -27.54 13.97
N THR A 277 20.85 -27.59 13.17
CA THR A 277 20.92 -27.38 11.71
C THR A 277 21.10 -25.90 11.32
N LEU A 278 20.67 -24.96 12.17
CA LEU A 278 20.86 -23.52 11.93
C LEU A 278 22.26 -23.00 12.31
N SER A 279 23.03 -23.76 13.09
CA SER A 279 24.38 -23.41 13.54
C SER A 279 25.51 -23.96 12.66
N SER A 280 25.19 -24.57 11.52
CA SER A 280 26.10 -25.20 10.55
C SER A 280 25.95 -24.55 9.18
#